data_AF-A0A662VYS8-F1
#
_entry.id   AF-A0A662VYS8-F1
#
_cell.length_a   1.000
_cell.length_b   1.000
_cell.length_c   1.000
_cell.angle_alpha   90.00
_cell.angle_beta   90.00
_cell.angle_gamma   90.00
#
_symmetry.space_group_name_H-M   'P 1'
#
loop_
_entity.id
_entity.type
_entity.pdbx_description
1 polymer ?
#
loop_
_entity_poly.entity_id
_entity_poly.type
_entity_poly.pdbx_seq_one_letter_code
_entity_poly.pdbx_strand_id
1 'polypeptide(L)'
;METSVLEKMREIIKQIEEQCRGLGGKLERNKITETSEILVCHLPEPKGITRVDFEEIEGRGGTFYIETEDGYHGVEVNVGNIRTRVEALGVTGDAIYDNAGFLIPDRKTIRHFVVIPRKRRRRVIKRTDRITYSVSPNLIRIYL
;
A
#
# COMPACT_ATOMS: atom_id res chain seq x y z
N MET A 1 13.52 -13.03 -19.93
CA MET A 1 12.69 -11.83 -19.68
C MET A 1 11.52 -12.11 -18.72
N GLU A 2 11.06 -13.36 -18.52
CA GLU A 2 10.03 -13.71 -17.53
C GLU A 2 10.50 -13.66 -16.06
N THR A 3 11.80 -13.84 -15.80
CA THR A 3 12.37 -13.84 -14.44
C THR A 3 12.11 -12.53 -13.70
N SER A 4 12.13 -11.38 -14.38
CA SER A 4 11.99 -10.08 -13.71
C SER A 4 10.57 -9.81 -13.20
N VAL A 5 9.54 -10.40 -13.81
CA VAL A 5 8.14 -10.16 -13.45
C VAL A 5 7.76 -10.89 -12.17
N LEU A 6 8.22 -12.13 -12.03
CA LEU A 6 7.99 -12.94 -10.83
C LEU A 6 8.85 -12.46 -9.66
N GLU A 7 10.09 -12.03 -9.92
CA GLU A 7 10.96 -11.41 -8.91
C GLU A 7 10.34 -10.12 -8.35
N LYS A 8 9.86 -9.25 -9.24
CA LYS A 8 9.11 -8.02 -8.92
C LYS A 8 7.89 -8.29 -8.03
N MET A 9 7.09 -9.29 -8.38
CA MET A 9 5.92 -9.69 -7.59
C MET A 9 6.32 -10.23 -6.20
N ARG A 10 7.37 -11.05 -6.11
CA ARG A 10 7.87 -11.57 -4.83
C ARG A 10 8.38 -10.48 -3.91
N GLU A 11 9.05 -9.47 -4.47
CA GLU A 11 9.53 -8.31 -3.71
C GLU A 11 8.37 -7.53 -3.08
N ILE A 12 7.33 -7.23 -3.87
CA ILE A 12 6.11 -6.59 -3.37
C ILE A 12 5.46 -7.42 -2.26
N ILE A 13 5.31 -8.74 -2.47
CA ILE A 13 4.69 -9.63 -1.47
C ILE A 13 5.49 -9.63 -0.16
N LYS A 14 6.82 -9.66 -0.23
CA LYS A 14 7.70 -9.63 0.94
C LYS A 14 7.51 -8.34 1.74
N GLN A 15 7.43 -7.20 1.07
CA GLN A 15 7.21 -5.92 1.74
C GLN A 15 5.82 -5.80 2.36
N ILE A 16 4.78 -6.32 1.69
CA ILE A 16 3.42 -6.39 2.26
C ILE A 16 3.40 -7.30 3.49
N GLU A 17 4.16 -8.41 3.48
CA GLU A 17 4.32 -9.28 4.64
C GLU A 17 4.99 -8.55 5.81
N GLU A 18 6.08 -7.82 5.56
CA GLU A 18 6.75 -6.99 6.56
C GLU A 18 5.81 -5.91 7.11
N GLN A 19 5.01 -5.27 6.25
CA GLN A 19 3.99 -4.32 6.68
C GLN A 19 2.94 -4.97 7.57
N CYS A 20 2.40 -6.12 7.17
CA CYS A 20 1.40 -6.82 7.96
C CYS A 20 1.95 -7.20 9.34
N ARG A 21 3.19 -7.69 9.41
CA ARG A 21 3.85 -8.02 10.68
C ARG A 21 4.08 -6.79 11.55
N GLY A 22 4.50 -5.65 10.98
CA GLY A 22 4.69 -4.41 11.75
C GLY A 22 3.39 -3.80 12.26
N LEU A 23 2.27 -4.07 11.59
CA LEU A 23 0.93 -3.78 12.10
C LEU A 23 0.47 -4.79 13.19
N GLY A 24 1.26 -5.82 13.49
CA GLY A 24 0.93 -6.89 14.43
C GLY A 24 0.01 -7.96 13.85
N GLY A 25 -0.21 -7.96 12.53
CA GLY A 25 -1.11 -8.88 11.85
C GLY A 25 -0.46 -10.18 11.39
N LYS A 26 -1.32 -11.11 10.96
CA LYS A 26 -0.94 -12.37 10.31
C LYS A 26 -1.36 -12.32 8.85
N LEU A 27 -0.42 -12.61 7.96
CA LEU A 27 -0.66 -12.62 6.52
C LEU A 27 -1.17 -13.98 6.06
N GLU A 28 -2.33 -13.99 5.43
CA GLU A 28 -2.85 -15.11 4.65
C GLU A 28 -2.57 -14.85 3.17
N ARG A 29 -2.15 -15.88 2.43
CA ARG A 29 -1.85 -15.78 0.99
C ARG A 29 -2.73 -16.72 0.20
N ASN A 30 -3.39 -16.18 -0.81
CA ASN A 30 -4.23 -16.91 -1.74
C ASN A 30 -3.71 -16.67 -3.16
N LYS A 31 -2.99 -17.66 -3.69
CA LYS A 31 -2.47 -17.61 -5.06
C LYS A 31 -3.60 -17.85 -6.05
N ILE A 32 -3.80 -16.89 -6.96
CA ILE A 32 -4.85 -16.93 -7.99
C ILE A 32 -4.25 -17.44 -9.29
N THR A 33 -3.13 -16.84 -9.72
CA THR A 33 -2.36 -17.27 -10.89
C THR A 33 -0.87 -17.22 -10.58
N GLU A 34 -0.02 -17.55 -11.55
CA GLU A 34 1.43 -17.36 -11.41
C GLU A 34 1.86 -15.90 -11.26
N THR A 35 1.01 -14.96 -11.71
CA THR A 35 1.26 -13.52 -11.71
C THR A 35 0.19 -12.75 -10.92
N SER A 36 -0.58 -13.42 -10.06
CA SER A 36 -1.55 -12.75 -9.20
C SER A 36 -1.78 -13.48 -7.89
N GLU A 37 -1.70 -12.73 -6.80
CA GLU A 37 -1.93 -13.19 -5.43
C GLU A 37 -2.86 -12.22 -4.70
N ILE A 38 -3.77 -12.77 -3.91
CA ILE A 38 -4.51 -12.03 -2.88
C ILE A 38 -3.81 -12.26 -1.55
N LEU A 39 -3.39 -11.20 -0.90
CA LEU A 39 -2.82 -11.22 0.44
C LEU A 39 -3.82 -10.59 1.40
N VAL A 40 -4.10 -11.25 2.51
CA VAL A 40 -5.01 -10.73 3.53
C VAL A 40 -4.23 -10.59 4.83
N CYS A 41 -4.02 -9.35 5.27
CA CYS A 41 -3.46 -9.08 6.58
C CYS A 41 -4.58 -9.04 7.62
N HIS A 42 -4.60 -10.04 8.50
CA HIS A 42 -5.53 -10.11 9.63
C HIS A 42 -4.90 -9.49 10.87
N LEU A 43 -5.51 -8.44 11.39
CA LEU A 43 -5.08 -7.77 12.61
C LEU A 43 -5.74 -8.44 13.82
N PRO A 44 -5.03 -8.57 14.96
CA PRO A 44 -5.58 -9.23 16.15
C PRO A 44 -6.78 -8.47 16.74
N GLU A 45 -6.83 -7.16 16.55
CA GLU A 45 -7.93 -6.29 16.95
C GLU A 45 -8.16 -5.22 15.86
N PRO A 46 -9.39 -4.69 15.70
CA PRO A 46 -9.66 -3.62 14.74
C PRO A 46 -8.84 -2.36 15.03
N LYS A 47 -7.92 -2.00 14.13
CA LYS A 47 -7.10 -0.80 14.24
C LYS A 47 -7.74 0.38 13.54
N GLY A 48 -7.73 1.53 14.20
CA GLY A 48 -8.10 2.81 13.61
C GLY A 48 -7.00 3.29 12.67
N ILE A 49 -7.22 3.21 11.36
CA ILE A 49 -6.36 3.80 10.34
C ILE A 49 -6.52 5.31 10.37
N THR A 50 -5.42 6.03 10.59
CA THR A 50 -5.40 7.49 10.69
C THR A 50 -4.83 8.18 9.47
N ARG A 51 -4.05 7.45 8.65
CA ARG A 51 -3.47 7.99 7.42
C ARG A 51 -3.13 6.89 6.43
N VAL A 52 -3.27 7.20 5.16
CA VAL A 52 -2.78 6.38 4.05
C VAL A 52 -2.12 7.33 3.06
N ASP A 53 -0.84 7.12 2.78
CA ASP A 53 -0.08 7.93 1.84
C ASP A 53 0.58 7.06 0.79
N PHE A 54 0.91 7.67 -0.36
CA PHE A 54 1.86 7.09 -1.27
C PHE A 54 2.78 8.17 -1.86
N GLU A 55 4.07 7.98 -1.65
CA GLU A 55 5.13 8.87 -2.07
C GLU A 55 5.78 8.33 -3.34
N GLU A 56 5.94 9.18 -4.35
CA GLU A 56 6.64 8.81 -5.58
C GLU A 56 7.98 9.55 -5.66
N ILE A 57 9.05 8.80 -5.89
CA ILE A 57 10.38 9.32 -6.11
C ILE A 57 10.90 8.79 -7.45
N GLU A 58 11.20 9.70 -8.37
CA GLU A 58 11.76 9.38 -9.68
C GLU A 58 12.99 8.48 -9.57
N GLY A 59 13.08 7.47 -10.45
CA GLY A 59 14.16 6.49 -10.47
C GLY A 59 14.18 5.51 -9.29
N ARG A 60 13.40 5.75 -8.23
CA ARG A 60 13.30 4.88 -7.04
C ARG A 60 11.95 4.16 -6.97
N GLY A 61 10.89 4.77 -7.49
CA GLY A 61 9.55 4.19 -7.51
C GLY A 61 8.55 4.82 -6.58
N GLY A 62 7.56 4.01 -6.18
CA GLY A 62 6.50 4.39 -5.28
C GLY A 62 6.65 3.78 -3.89
N THR A 63 6.14 4.47 -2.89
CA THR A 63 6.23 4.06 -1.50
C THR A 63 4.88 4.26 -0.82
N PHE A 64 4.26 3.19 -0.36
CA PHE A 64 2.95 3.20 0.29
C PHE A 64 3.07 3.15 1.82
N TYR A 65 2.28 3.96 2.52
CA TYR A 65 2.29 4.06 3.98
C TYR A 65 0.88 3.93 4.55
N ILE A 66 0.73 3.18 5.66
CA ILE A 66 -0.52 3.10 6.44
C ILE A 66 -0.21 3.48 7.88
N GLU A 67 -0.80 4.52 8.43
CA GLU A 67 -0.65 4.90 9.85
C GLU A 67 -1.87 4.49 10.68
N THR A 68 -1.66 4.16 11.96
CA THR A 68 -2.72 3.74 12.89
C THR A 68 -2.83 4.66 14.12
N GLU A 69 -3.92 4.51 14.88
CA GLU A 69 -4.21 5.28 16.10
C GLU A 69 -3.18 5.09 17.22
N ASP A 70 -2.46 3.96 17.22
CA ASP A 70 -1.43 3.64 18.22
C ASP A 70 -0.16 4.49 18.04
N GLY A 71 -0.03 5.24 16.94
CA GLY A 71 1.14 6.05 16.62
C GLY A 71 1.78 5.63 15.29
N TYR A 72 3.06 5.99 15.08
CA TYR A 72 3.81 5.69 13.85
C TYR A 72 4.24 4.21 13.80
N HIS A 73 3.28 3.30 13.94
CA HIS A 73 3.43 1.85 13.71
C HIS A 73 3.18 1.46 12.25
N GLY A 74 2.97 2.48 11.42
CA GLY A 74 2.79 2.32 10.01
C GLY A 74 4.07 1.91 9.31
N VAL A 75 4.01 0.79 8.63
CA VAL A 75 5.15 0.30 7.84
C VAL A 75 5.04 0.81 6.42
N GLU A 76 6.20 1.18 5.90
CA GLU A 76 6.44 1.55 4.52
C GLU A 76 6.45 0.31 3.60
N VAL A 77 5.70 0.33 2.51
CA VAL A 77 5.74 -0.69 1.44
C VAL A 77 6.31 -0.04 0.19
N ASN A 78 7.51 -0.45 -0.22
CA ASN A 78 8.23 0.14 -1.34
C ASN A 78 7.91 -0.58 -2.65
N VAL A 79 6.90 -0.12 -3.38
CA VAL A 79 6.52 -0.74 -4.65
C VAL A 79 7.56 -0.57 -5.77
N GLY A 80 8.74 0.03 -5.53
CA GLY A 80 9.87 0.09 -6.47
C GLY A 80 9.59 0.84 -7.77
N ASN A 81 10.57 0.87 -8.70
CA ASN A 81 10.43 1.48 -10.03
C ASN A 81 9.61 0.60 -11.01
N ILE A 82 8.54 0.06 -10.47
CA ILE A 82 7.64 -0.92 -11.06
C ILE A 82 6.54 -0.05 -11.69
N ARG A 83 6.31 -0.17 -13.00
CA ARG A 83 5.14 0.45 -13.66
C ARG A 83 3.88 -0.22 -13.13
N THR A 84 3.41 0.22 -11.98
CA THR A 84 2.30 -0.40 -11.25
C THR A 84 1.32 0.65 -10.76
N ARG A 85 0.06 0.40 -11.09
CA ARG A 85 -1.08 1.15 -10.58
C ARG A 85 -1.38 0.69 -9.15
N VAL A 86 -1.58 1.62 -8.23
CA VAL A 86 -1.90 1.35 -6.83
C VAL A 86 -3.28 1.93 -6.53
N GLU A 87 -4.23 1.15 -6.05
CA GLU A 87 -5.57 1.63 -5.72
C GLU A 87 -5.83 1.38 -4.24
N ALA A 88 -6.08 2.42 -3.44
CA ALA A 88 -6.49 2.30 -2.05
C ALA A 88 -8.00 2.56 -1.95
N LEU A 89 -8.76 1.50 -1.72
CA LEU A 89 -10.23 1.47 -1.76
C LEU A 89 -10.79 1.24 -0.36
N GLY A 90 -12.01 1.76 -0.11
CA GLY A 90 -12.72 1.54 1.14
C GLY A 90 -12.33 2.46 2.30
N VAL A 91 -11.47 3.45 2.07
CA VAL A 91 -11.25 4.60 2.97
C VAL A 91 -12.33 5.66 2.66
N THR A 92 -12.53 6.67 3.50
CA THR A 92 -13.61 7.70 3.36
C THR A 92 -13.71 8.41 2.00
N GLY A 93 -12.77 8.17 1.09
CA GLY A 93 -12.93 8.28 -0.36
C GLY A 93 -12.02 7.23 -1.03
N ASP A 94 -12.49 6.58 -2.10
CA ASP A 94 -11.63 5.70 -2.92
C ASP A 94 -10.52 6.53 -3.56
N ALA A 95 -9.28 6.02 -3.51
CA ALA A 95 -8.12 6.73 -4.01
C ALA A 95 -7.36 5.87 -5.03
N ILE A 96 -7.26 6.36 -6.26
CA ILE A 96 -6.66 5.65 -7.39
C ILE A 96 -5.35 6.33 -7.76
N TYR A 97 -4.25 5.56 -7.76
CA TYR A 97 -2.95 5.97 -8.32
C TYR A 97 -2.64 5.16 -9.56
N ASP A 98 -2.57 5.82 -10.72
CA ASP A 98 -2.15 5.20 -11.98
C ASP A 98 -0.71 5.63 -12.31
N ASN A 99 0.25 4.72 -12.18
CA ASN A 99 1.60 4.91 -12.73
C ASN A 99 1.56 4.68 -14.24
N ALA A 100 0.97 5.63 -14.97
CA ALA A 100 0.80 5.52 -16.40
C ALA A 100 2.09 5.75 -17.21
N GLY A 101 3.26 5.92 -16.57
CA GLY A 101 4.53 6.17 -17.27
C GLY A 101 4.49 7.44 -18.12
N PHE A 102 3.87 8.50 -17.62
CA PHE A 102 3.95 9.83 -18.26
C PHE A 102 5.30 10.47 -17.95
N LEU A 103 5.94 11.03 -18.99
CA LEU A 103 6.99 12.04 -18.90
C LEU A 103 6.51 13.20 -17.98
N ILE A 104 6.99 13.28 -16.74
CA ILE A 104 6.67 14.37 -15.79
C ILE A 104 7.95 14.71 -14.99
N PRO A 105 8.32 16.00 -14.85
CA PRO A 105 9.72 16.45 -14.70
C PRO A 105 10.29 16.34 -13.26
N ASP A 106 11.62 16.19 -13.17
CA ASP A 106 12.63 16.24 -12.07
C ASP A 106 12.22 16.71 -10.64
N ARG A 107 11.03 16.40 -10.12
CA ARG A 107 10.58 16.85 -8.79
C ARG A 107 9.90 15.74 -8.00
N LYS A 108 10.42 15.50 -6.79
CA LYS A 108 9.81 14.69 -5.73
C LYS A 108 8.34 15.08 -5.56
N THR A 109 7.43 14.14 -5.81
CA THR A 109 5.99 14.39 -5.70
C THR A 109 5.41 13.48 -4.62
N ILE A 110 5.12 14.07 -3.46
CA ILE A 110 4.37 13.37 -2.41
C ILE A 110 2.89 13.56 -2.71
N ARG A 111 2.18 12.49 -3.07
CA ARG A 111 0.71 12.53 -3.18
C ARG A 111 0.12 11.98 -1.89
N HIS A 112 -0.56 12.86 -1.17
CA HIS A 112 -1.31 12.43 0.00
C HIS A 112 -2.68 11.91 -0.44
N PHE A 113 -2.95 10.64 -0.17
CA PHE A 113 -4.20 9.99 -0.56
C PHE A 113 -5.32 10.35 0.42
N VAL A 114 -4.96 10.61 1.69
CA VAL A 114 -5.83 11.26 2.67
C VAL A 114 -5.04 12.19 3.60
N VAL A 115 -5.23 13.50 3.44
CA VAL A 115 -4.95 14.49 4.48
C VAL A 115 -6.28 15.06 4.94
N ILE A 116 -6.70 14.78 6.17
CA ILE A 116 -7.67 15.63 6.86
C ILE A 116 -6.85 16.65 7.65
N PRO A 117 -6.69 17.89 7.18
CA PRO A 117 -6.04 18.89 7.99
C PRO A 117 -7.09 19.43 8.97
N ARG A 118 -6.92 19.19 10.27
CA ARG A 118 -6.86 20.29 11.27
C ARG A 118 -6.65 19.82 12.71
N LYS A 119 -5.66 20.47 13.31
CA LYS A 119 -5.56 20.94 14.70
C LYS A 119 -5.97 19.92 15.80
N ARG A 120 -4.93 19.25 16.30
CA ARG A 120 -4.74 18.71 17.66
C ARG A 120 -5.00 17.22 17.92
N ARG A 121 -5.74 16.46 17.11
CA ARG A 121 -5.80 14.97 17.22
C ARG A 121 -5.98 14.32 15.84
N ARG A 122 -5.20 13.29 15.52
CA ARG A 122 -5.38 12.47 14.32
C ARG A 122 -6.75 11.80 14.40
N ARG A 123 -7.60 12.01 13.40
CA ARG A 123 -8.95 11.41 13.36
C ARG A 123 -8.86 10.06 12.68
N VAL A 124 -9.43 9.03 13.30
CA VAL A 124 -9.57 7.71 12.66
C VAL A 124 -10.43 7.87 11.42
N ILE A 125 -9.88 7.47 10.27
CA ILE A 125 -10.54 7.51 8.97
C ILE A 125 -11.35 6.23 8.77
N LYS A 126 -10.81 5.09 9.22
CA LYS A 126 -11.48 3.79 9.18
C LYS A 126 -11.01 2.91 10.34
N ARG A 127 -11.91 2.09 10.90
CA ARG A 127 -11.53 0.95 11.73
C ARG A 127 -11.63 -0.32 10.90
N THR A 128 -10.58 -1.13 10.93
CA THR A 128 -10.57 -2.42 10.23
C THR A 128 -9.71 -3.42 10.99
N ASP A 129 -10.14 -4.67 10.99
CA ASP A 129 -9.36 -5.83 11.43
C ASP A 129 -8.68 -6.54 10.24
N ARG A 130 -8.89 -6.05 9.01
CA ARG A 130 -8.43 -6.73 7.80
C ARG A 130 -7.99 -5.75 6.72
N ILE A 131 -6.83 -6.02 6.14
CA ILE A 131 -6.33 -5.29 4.96
C ILE A 131 -6.12 -6.30 3.84
N THR A 132 -6.79 -6.12 2.71
CA THR A 132 -6.69 -7.03 1.56
C THR A 132 -5.88 -6.39 0.45
N TYR A 133 -4.88 -7.10 -0.05
CA TYR A 133 -4.04 -6.69 -1.16
C TYR A 133 -4.29 -7.64 -2.33
N SER A 134 -4.75 -7.13 -3.46
CA SER A 134 -4.74 -7.86 -4.73
C SER A 134 -3.50 -7.43 -5.49
N VAL A 135 -2.51 -8.31 -5.59
CA VAL A 135 -1.21 -8.03 -6.18
C VAL A 135 -1.09 -8.71 -7.54
N SER A 136 -0.59 -7.96 -8.51
CA SER A 136 -0.11 -8.43 -9.80
C SER A 136 1.10 -7.57 -10.20
N PRO A 137 1.93 -7.99 -11.17
CA PRO A 137 3.15 -7.28 -11.53
C PRO A 137 3.00 -5.79 -11.85
N ASN A 138 1.81 -5.37 -12.31
CA ASN A 138 1.55 -3.99 -12.74
C ASN A 138 0.32 -3.37 -12.05
N LEU A 139 -0.29 -4.05 -11.08
CA LEU A 139 -1.44 -3.53 -10.35
C LEU A 139 -1.45 -4.07 -8.93
N ILE A 140 -1.51 -3.17 -7.96
CA ILE A 140 -1.74 -3.47 -6.55
C ILE A 140 -3.04 -2.76 -6.15
N ARG A 141 -4.04 -3.52 -5.71
CA ARG A 141 -5.23 -2.96 -5.07
C ARG A 141 -5.18 -3.24 -3.59
N ILE A 142 -5.51 -2.26 -2.79
CA ILE A 142 -5.45 -2.28 -1.35
C ILE A 142 -6.85 -1.92 -0.86
N TYR A 143 -7.46 -2.84 -0.15
CA TYR A 143 -8.77 -2.67 0.46
C TYR A 143 -8.54 -2.60 1.96
N LEU A 144 -8.75 -1.41 2.51
CA LEU A 144 -8.75 -1.16 3.95
C LEU A 144 -10.15 -1.35 4.50
#